data_AF-A0A7J7X4C9-F1
#
_entry.id   AF-A0A7J7X4C9-F1
#
_cell.length_a   1.000
_cell.length_b   1.000
_cell.length_c   1.000
_cell.angle_alpha   90.00
_cell.angle_beta   90.00
_cell.angle_gamma   90.00
#
_symmetry.space_group_name_H-M   'P 1'
#
loop_
_entity.id
_entity.type
_entity.pdbx_description
1 polymer ?
#
loop_
_entity_poly.entity_id
_entity_poly.type
_entity_poly.pdbx_seq_one_letter_code
_entity_poly.pdbx_strand_id
1 'polypeptide(L)'
;MAAVAELTLLEKSLGLNKGNKYNTHGERQIPVLQTNNGPNLIGLTTIAAHLVKQANKEYLLGSTAEEKAIVQQWLEYRVTQVDGHTNKDDIRILLKDLNSYLEDKVYLTGYNFTLADILLYYGLHRFICVFLIST
;
A
#
# COMPACT_ATOMS: atom_id res chain seq x y z
N MET A 1 -1.55 -9.69 5.43
CA MET A 1 -2.58 -9.12 6.34
C MET A 1 -3.83 -8.88 5.50
N ALA A 2 -5.04 -8.82 6.08
CA ALA A 2 -6.24 -8.53 5.29
C ALA A 2 -6.30 -7.04 4.93
N ALA A 3 -6.77 -6.69 3.72
CA ALA A 3 -6.75 -5.32 3.20
C ALA A 3 -7.46 -4.30 4.11
N VAL A 4 -8.57 -4.68 4.76
CA VAL A 4 -9.29 -3.82 5.71
C VAL A 4 -8.45 -3.50 6.97
N ALA A 5 -7.66 -4.46 7.45
CA ALA A 5 -6.78 -4.24 8.59
C ALA A 5 -5.65 -3.26 8.23
N GLU A 6 -5.10 -3.37 7.02
CA GLU A 6 -4.09 -2.43 6.49
C GLU A 6 -4.65 -1.01 6.38
N LEU A 7 -5.87 -0.85 5.87
CA LEU A 7 -6.54 0.45 5.79
C LEU A 7 -6.81 1.04 7.17
N THR A 8 -7.20 0.22 8.14
CA THR A 8 -7.42 0.66 9.52
C THR A 8 -6.11 1.13 10.19
N LEU A 9 -5.00 0.42 9.94
CA LEU A 9 -3.68 0.82 10.41
C LEU A 9 -3.23 2.12 9.75
N LEU A 10 -3.45 2.27 8.44
CA LEU A 10 -3.17 3.49 7.70
C LEU A 10 -3.98 4.67 8.28
N GLU A 11 -5.30 4.53 8.44
CA GLU A 11 -6.17 5.55 9.02
C GLU A 11 -5.63 6.06 10.37
N LYS A 12 -5.26 5.13 11.26
CA LYS A 12 -4.66 5.45 12.56
C LYS A 12 -3.32 6.17 12.40
N SER A 13 -2.43 5.70 11.52
CA SER A 13 -1.10 6.31 11.30
C SER A 13 -1.19 7.71 10.69
N LEU A 14 -2.24 7.98 9.91
CA LEU A 14 -2.50 9.29 9.35
C LEU A 14 -3.04 10.28 10.37
N GLY A 15 -3.51 9.80 11.54
CA GLY A 15 -4.10 10.63 12.59
C GLY A 15 -5.59 10.91 12.36
N LEU A 16 -6.27 10.11 11.54
CA LEU A 16 -7.70 10.24 11.32
C LEU A 16 -8.47 9.66 12.54
N ASN A 17 -9.53 10.36 12.94
CA ASN A 17 -10.44 9.86 13.97
C ASN A 17 -11.21 8.65 13.43
N LYS A 18 -11.39 7.61 14.25
CA LYS A 18 -12.15 6.40 13.88
C LYS A 18 -13.57 6.77 13.46
N GLY A 19 -13.81 6.85 12.16
CA GLY A 19 -15.11 7.18 11.59
C GLY A 19 -15.40 6.46 10.27
N ASN A 20 -14.38 5.90 9.63
CA ASN A 20 -14.54 5.21 8.37
C ASN A 20 -15.16 3.82 8.57
N LYS A 21 -16.15 3.49 7.74
CA LYS A 21 -16.81 2.19 7.72
C LYS A 21 -16.33 1.39 6.53
N TYR A 22 -15.52 0.37 6.81
CA TYR A 22 -15.00 -0.56 5.83
C TYR A 22 -15.88 -1.80 5.71
N ASN A 23 -16.11 -2.23 4.48
CA ASN A 23 -16.71 -3.52 4.13
C ASN A 23 -15.82 -4.22 3.10
N THR A 24 -16.19 -5.43 2.68
CA THR A 24 -15.54 -6.15 1.58
C THR A 24 -16.56 -6.53 0.50
N HIS A 25 -16.09 -6.66 -0.74
CA HIS A 25 -16.90 -7.05 -1.88
C HIS A 25 -16.27 -8.22 -2.64
N GLY A 26 -17.11 -9.21 -3.00
CA GLY A 26 -16.75 -10.39 -3.78
C GLY A 26 -15.86 -11.41 -3.04
N GLU A 27 -15.58 -12.52 -3.71
CA GLU A 27 -14.76 -13.62 -3.16
C GLU A 27 -13.32 -13.19 -2.85
N ARG A 28 -12.79 -12.24 -3.62
CA ARG A 28 -11.46 -11.64 -3.40
C ARG A 28 -11.39 -10.68 -2.22
N GLN A 29 -12.50 -10.48 -1.50
CA GLN A 29 -12.59 -9.63 -0.31
C GLN A 29 -12.03 -8.21 -0.54
N ILE A 30 -12.36 -7.62 -1.70
CA ILE A 30 -11.86 -6.30 -2.09
C ILE A 30 -12.43 -5.26 -1.14
N PRO A 31 -11.62 -4.39 -0.51
CA PRO A 31 -12.12 -3.45 0.48
C PRO A 31 -13.01 -2.38 -0.16
N VAL A 32 -14.05 -1.98 0.57
CA VAL A 32 -15.01 -0.94 0.21
C VAL A 32 -15.12 0.04 1.36
N LEU A 33 -14.95 1.33 1.10
CA LEU A 33 -15.21 2.42 2.04
C LEU A 33 -16.56 3.06 1.71
N GLN A 34 -17.47 3.05 2.70
CA GLN A 34 -18.71 3.81 2.62
C GLN A 34 -18.41 5.29 2.89
N THR A 35 -18.63 6.14 1.90
CA THR A 35 -18.48 7.59 2.06
C THR A 35 -19.82 8.22 2.41
N ASN A 36 -19.81 9.27 3.23
CA ASN A 36 -21.06 9.92 3.66
C ASN A 36 -21.67 10.81 2.55
N ASN A 37 -20.84 11.33 1.65
CA ASN A 37 -21.21 12.38 0.67
C ASN A 37 -20.81 12.03 -0.77
N GLY A 38 -20.74 10.75 -1.14
CA GLY A 38 -20.29 10.34 -2.47
C GLY A 38 -20.51 8.85 -2.77
N PRO A 39 -20.01 8.37 -3.91
CA PRO A 39 -20.02 6.94 -4.20
C PRO A 39 -19.14 6.17 -3.22
N ASN A 40 -19.44 4.88 -3.05
CA ASN A 40 -18.57 3.97 -2.32
C ASN A 40 -17.23 3.85 -3.05
N LEU A 41 -16.13 3.96 -2.30
CA LEU A 41 -14.78 3.78 -2.85
C LEU A 41 -14.39 2.31 -2.73
N ILE A 42 -13.83 1.75 -3.80
CA ILE A 42 -13.51 0.31 -3.88
C ILE A 42 -12.01 0.17 -4.21
N GLY A 43 -11.35 -0.77 -3.54
CA GLY A 43 -9.96 -1.11 -3.79
C GLY A 43 -8.98 -0.48 -2.79
N LEU A 44 -7.92 -1.23 -2.46
CA LEU A 44 -6.97 -0.85 -1.42
C LEU A 44 -6.30 0.49 -1.70
N THR A 45 -5.72 0.67 -2.89
CA THR A 45 -4.94 1.85 -3.26
C THR A 45 -5.83 3.08 -3.44
N THR A 46 -7.03 2.91 -4.02
CA THR A 46 -8.05 3.95 -4.14
C THR A 46 -8.46 4.51 -2.78
N ILE A 47 -8.82 3.62 -1.85
CA ILE A 47 -9.23 4.00 -0.51
C ILE A 47 -8.06 4.63 0.26
N ALA A 48 -6.86 4.04 0.18
CA ALA A 48 -5.67 4.58 0.82
C ALA A 48 -5.34 6.01 0.34
N ALA A 49 -5.40 6.26 -0.97
CA ALA A 49 -5.21 7.60 -1.52
C ALA A 49 -6.28 8.59 -1.03
N HIS A 50 -7.53 8.15 -0.90
CA HIS A 50 -8.59 8.97 -0.31
C HIS A 50 -8.30 9.32 1.15
N LEU A 51 -7.87 8.35 1.97
CA LEU A 51 -7.52 8.60 3.37
C LEU A 51 -6.36 9.59 3.52
N VAL A 52 -5.35 9.49 2.64
CA VAL A 52 -4.23 10.46 2.61
C VAL A 52 -4.72 11.88 2.32
N LYS A 53 -5.64 12.04 1.37
CA LYS A 53 -6.27 13.34 1.07
C LYS A 53 -7.11 13.84 2.24
N GLN A 54 -7.91 12.97 2.85
CA GLN A 54 -8.73 13.28 4.03
C GLN A 54 -7.87 13.76 5.22
N ALA A 55 -6.66 13.21 5.36
CA ALA A 55 -5.71 13.60 6.40
C ALA A 55 -4.92 14.88 6.09
N ASN A 56 -5.18 15.53 4.96
CA ASN A 56 -4.45 16.68 4.45
C ASN A 56 -2.93 16.41 4.30
N LYS A 57 -2.57 15.20 3.86
CA LYS A 57 -1.18 14.75 3.67
C LYS A 57 -0.89 14.39 2.21
N GLU A 58 -1.43 15.18 1.28
CA GLU A 58 -1.33 14.90 -0.16
C GLU A 58 0.11 14.77 -0.69
N TYR A 59 1.10 15.33 0.01
CA TYR A 59 2.52 15.13 -0.29
C TYR A 59 2.92 13.63 -0.29
N LEU A 60 2.23 12.76 0.46
CA LEU A 60 2.46 11.32 0.43
C LEU A 60 2.05 10.66 -0.90
N LEU A 61 1.28 11.36 -1.74
CA LEU A 61 0.94 10.92 -3.10
C LEU A 61 1.96 11.41 -4.14
N GLY A 62 3.02 12.10 -3.71
CA GLY A 62 4.03 12.71 -4.56
C GLY A 62 3.86 14.23 -4.71
N SER A 63 4.97 14.96 -4.68
CA SER A 63 5.02 16.42 -4.79
C SER A 63 5.17 16.92 -6.24
N THR A 64 5.78 16.14 -7.13
CA THR A 64 5.88 16.44 -8.57
C THR A 64 5.05 15.48 -9.42
N ALA A 65 4.92 15.75 -10.73
CA ALA A 65 4.20 14.86 -11.64
C ALA A 65 4.91 13.51 -11.80
N GLU A 66 6.25 13.54 -11.88
CA GLU A 66 7.11 12.36 -11.97
C GLU A 66 7.00 11.51 -10.70
N GLU A 67 7.08 12.15 -9.53
CA GLU A 67 6.96 11.43 -8.26
C GLU A 67 5.57 10.81 -8.11
N LYS A 68 4.51 11.55 -8.46
CA LYS A 68 3.14 11.01 -8.49
C LYS A 68 3.02 9.78 -9.38
N ALA A 69 3.66 9.79 -10.55
CA ALA A 69 3.65 8.65 -11.46
C ALA A 69 4.37 7.43 -10.84
N ILE A 70 5.54 7.64 -10.21
CA ILE A 70 6.28 6.56 -9.53
C ILE A 70 5.48 6.01 -8.34
N VAL A 71 4.83 6.86 -7.55
CA VAL A 71 3.92 6.41 -6.48
C VAL A 71 2.83 5.51 -7.06
N GLN A 72 2.16 5.91 -8.14
CA GLN A 72 1.12 5.09 -8.77
C GLN A 72 1.65 3.76 -9.28
N GLN A 73 2.84 3.75 -9.91
CA GLN A 73 3.50 2.51 -10.34
C GLN A 73 3.68 1.53 -9.18
N TRP A 74 4.17 2.00 -8.02
CA TRP A 74 4.36 1.13 -6.86
C TRP A 74 3.04 0.69 -6.20
N LEU A 75 2.00 1.53 -6.24
CA LEU A 75 0.66 1.16 -5.80
C LEU A 75 0.06 0.06 -6.69
N GLU A 76 0.24 0.15 -8.00
CA GLU A 76 -0.15 -0.91 -8.96
C GLU A 76 0.66 -2.19 -8.71
N TYR A 77 1.98 -2.07 -8.56
CA TYR A 77 2.87 -3.18 -8.25
C TYR A 77 2.44 -3.92 -6.97
N ARG A 78 2.05 -3.17 -5.93
CA ARG A 78 1.55 -3.74 -4.68
C ARG A 78 0.33 -4.65 -4.90
N VAL A 79 -0.66 -4.22 -5.68
CA VAL A 79 -1.91 -4.98 -5.84
C VAL A 79 -1.82 -6.08 -6.91
N THR A 80 -0.93 -5.94 -7.91
CA THR A 80 -0.79 -6.92 -9.00
C THR A 80 0.29 -7.96 -8.71
N GLN A 81 1.46 -7.51 -8.23
CA GLN A 81 2.60 -8.38 -7.98
C GLN A 81 2.56 -8.86 -6.53
N VAL A 82 2.68 -7.98 -5.54
CA VAL A 82 2.86 -8.41 -4.14
C VAL A 82 1.67 -9.21 -3.61
N ASP A 83 0.44 -8.77 -3.89
CA ASP A 83 -0.77 -9.49 -3.46
C ASP A 83 -1.13 -10.67 -4.39
N GLY A 84 -0.58 -10.72 -5.61
CA GLY A 84 -0.81 -11.79 -6.58
C GLY A 84 0.09 -13.02 -6.39
N HIS A 85 1.26 -12.86 -5.78
CA HIS A 85 2.21 -13.95 -5.56
C HIS A 85 1.75 -14.89 -4.45
N THR A 86 1.66 -16.18 -4.79
CA THR A 86 1.28 -17.25 -3.86
C THR A 86 2.39 -18.27 -3.62
N ASN A 87 3.44 -18.29 -4.46
CA ASN A 87 4.56 -19.25 -4.37
C ASN A 87 5.86 -18.60 -3.87
N LYS A 88 6.69 -19.40 -3.16
CA LYS A 88 7.97 -18.99 -2.56
C LYS A 88 9.03 -18.57 -3.58
N ASP A 89 9.08 -19.22 -4.74
CA ASP A 89 10.10 -18.91 -5.75
C ASP A 89 9.84 -17.54 -6.40
N ASP A 90 8.58 -17.21 -6.67
CA ASP A 90 8.22 -15.91 -7.21
C ASP A 90 8.51 -14.77 -6.20
N ILE A 91 8.27 -15.03 -4.91
CA ILE A 91 8.62 -14.09 -3.84
C ILE A 91 10.14 -13.83 -3.80
N ARG A 92 10.98 -14.85 -4.04
CA ARG A 92 12.44 -14.66 -4.08
C ARG A 92 12.87 -13.79 -5.25
N ILE A 93 12.25 -13.96 -6.43
CA ILE A 93 12.52 -13.12 -7.60
C ILE A 93 12.11 -11.68 -7.29
N LEU A 94 10.90 -11.49 -6.77
CA LEU A 94 10.37 -10.20 -6.35
C LEU A 94 11.32 -9.46 -5.38
N LEU A 95 11.79 -10.16 -4.34
CA LEU A 95 12.68 -9.56 -3.34
C LEU A 95 14.07 -9.25 -3.90
N LYS A 96 14.58 -10.03 -4.86
CA LYS A 96 15.84 -9.71 -5.55
C LYS A 96 15.71 -8.45 -6.39
N ASP A 97 14.65 -8.34 -7.18
CA ASP A 97 14.38 -7.16 -8.01
C ASP A 97 14.20 -5.91 -7.15
N LEU A 98 13.47 -6.03 -6.04
CA LEU A 98 13.30 -4.94 -5.08
C LEU A 98 14.62 -4.53 -4.42
N ASN A 99 15.46 -5.51 -4.04
CA ASN A 99 16.77 -5.24 -3.45
C ASN A 99 17.69 -4.47 -4.42
N SER A 100 17.72 -4.87 -5.70
CA SER A 100 18.45 -4.15 -6.74
C SER A 100 17.87 -2.76 -7.00
N TYR A 101 16.55 -2.62 -6.99
CA TYR A 101 15.89 -1.32 -7.20
C TYR A 101 16.21 -0.31 -6.09
N LEU A 102 16.30 -0.77 -4.84
CA LEU A 102 16.54 0.04 -3.65
C LEU A 102 18.04 0.26 -3.35
N GLU A 103 18.95 -0.31 -4.14
CA GLU A 103 20.40 -0.22 -3.90
C GLU A 103 20.90 1.24 -3.76
N ASP A 104 20.31 2.16 -4.52
CA ASP A 104 20.65 3.59 -4.57
C ASP A 104 19.54 4.50 -4.04
N LYS A 105 18.55 3.96 -3.31
CA LYS A 105 17.36 4.72 -2.85
C LYS A 105 17.05 4.47 -1.38
N VAL A 106 16.63 5.53 -0.68
CA VAL A 106 16.19 5.43 0.72
C VAL A 106 14.72 5.01 0.80
N TYR A 107 13.90 5.53 -0.12
CA TYR A 107 12.47 5.25 -0.27
C TYR A 107 12.15 4.85 -1.71
N LEU A 108 10.96 4.34 -1.96
CA LEU A 108 10.56 3.86 -3.29
C LEU A 108 10.56 4.95 -4.38
N THR A 109 10.37 6.21 -4.01
CA THR A 109 10.49 7.35 -4.94
C THR A 109 11.86 8.02 -4.91
N GLY A 110 12.84 7.44 -4.19
CA GLY A 110 14.19 7.99 -4.02
C GLY A 110 14.42 8.48 -2.59
N TYR A 111 14.12 9.76 -2.32
CA TYR A 111 14.47 10.43 -1.07
C TYR A 111 13.27 10.89 -0.22
N ASN A 112 12.05 10.80 -0.76
CA ASN A 112 10.84 11.20 -0.05
C ASN A 112 10.05 9.98 0.40
N PHE A 113 9.52 10.05 1.61
CA PHE A 113 8.60 9.05 2.12
C PHE A 113 7.20 9.26 1.53
N THR A 114 6.61 8.19 1.00
CA THR A 114 5.32 8.25 0.29
C THR A 114 4.36 7.13 0.73
N LEU A 115 3.13 7.17 0.21
CA LEU A 115 2.15 6.12 0.42
C LEU A 115 2.61 4.76 -0.14
N ALA A 116 3.46 4.77 -1.18
CA ALA A 116 4.03 3.56 -1.74
C ALA A 116 4.83 2.79 -0.68
N ASP A 117 5.67 3.48 0.10
CA ASP A 117 6.51 2.87 1.14
C ASP A 117 5.66 2.20 2.21
N ILE A 118 4.60 2.88 2.67
CA ILE A 118 3.69 2.36 3.69
C ILE A 118 2.99 1.10 3.22
N LEU A 119 2.36 1.14 2.03
CA LEU A 119 1.59 0.02 1.54
C LEU A 119 2.49 -1.14 1.12
N LEU A 120 3.66 -0.88 0.54
CA LEU A 120 4.60 -1.95 0.19
C LEU A 120 5.11 -2.64 1.47
N TYR A 121 5.43 -1.86 2.52
CA TYR A 121 5.79 -2.41 3.84
C TYR A 121 4.71 -3.34 4.40
N TYR A 122 3.43 -2.92 4.42
CA TYR A 122 2.34 -3.78 4.89
C TYR A 122 2.20 -5.06 4.06
N GLY A 123 2.34 -4.96 2.73
CA GLY A 123 2.24 -6.10 1.83
C GLY A 123 3.36 -7.12 2.04
N LEU A 124 4.60 -6.63 2.18
CA LEU A 124 5.81 -7.42 2.30
C LEU A 124 6.06 -7.97 3.71
N HIS A 125 5.48 -7.37 4.75
CA HIS A 125 5.68 -7.79 6.14
C HIS A 125 5.52 -9.31 6.33
N ARG A 126 4.52 -9.93 5.70
CA ARG A 126 4.26 -11.38 5.79
C ARG A 126 5.42 -12.23 5.25
N PHE A 127 6.14 -11.74 4.25
CA PHE A 127 7.24 -12.46 3.60
C PHE A 127 8.55 -12.24 4.34
N ILE A 128 8.82 -10.99 4.74
CA ILE A 128 10.04 -10.62 5.46
C ILE A 128 10.10 -11.27 6.85
N CYS A 129 9.00 -11.28 7.60
CA CYS A 129 8.96 -11.95 8.90
C CYS A 129 9.24 -13.46 8.78
N VAL A 130 8.73 -14.12 7.74
CA VAL A 130 9.01 -15.55 7.51
C VAL A 130 10.48 -15.78 7.18
N PHE A 131 11.09 -14.88 6.41
CA PHE A 131 12.49 -15.00 6.03
C PHE A 131 13.43 -14.81 7.23
N LEU A 132 13.20 -13.78 8.06
CA LEU A 132 14.03 -13.47 9.23
C LEU A 132 13.97 -14.53 10.33
N ILE A 133 12.88 -15.29 10.44
CA ILE A 133 12.75 -16.39 11.41
C ILE A 133 13.43 -17.68 10.91
N SER A 134 13.76 -17.76 9.61
CA SER A 134 14.32 -18.96 8.98
C SER A 134 15.85 -18.93 8.84
N THR A 135 16.50 -17.84 9.27
CA THR A 135 17.96 -17.60 9.28
C THR A 135 18.47 -17.57 10.70
#